data_AF-M2XUZ8-F1
#
_entry.id   AF-M2XUZ8-F1
#
_cell.length_a   1.000
_cell.length_b   1.000
_cell.length_c   1.000
_cell.angle_alpha   90.00
_cell.angle_beta   90.00
_cell.angle_gamma   90.00
#
_symmetry.space_group_name_H-M   'P 1'
#
loop_
_entity.id
_entity.type
_entity.pdbx_description
1 polymer ?
#
loop_
_entity_poly.entity_id
_entity_poly.type
_entity_poly.pdbx_seq_one_letter_code
_entity_poly.pdbx_strand_id
1 'polypeptide(L)' 'MVSKPRVALGMLVLAALAGGLLALLISLEAGAFWAKTLPLVFLAGGAAFAQSLGLFNKKPKD' A
#
# COMPACT_ATOMS: atom_id res chain seq x y z
N MET A 1 -11.08 23.26 17.82
CA MET A 1 -11.66 23.07 16.46
C MET A 1 -10.60 23.49 15.43
N VAL A 2 -10.19 22.59 14.53
CA VAL A 2 -9.24 22.94 13.46
C VAL A 2 -9.94 23.86 12.47
N SER A 3 -9.32 24.98 12.11
CA SER A 3 -9.95 25.93 11.19
C SER A 3 -9.99 25.38 9.76
N LYS A 4 -11.06 25.68 9.02
CA LYS A 4 -11.23 25.25 7.63
C LYS A 4 -9.99 25.53 6.75
N PRO A 5 -9.29 26.68 6.87
CA PRO A 5 -8.06 26.93 6.11
C PRO A 5 -6.89 26.01 6.47
N ARG A 6 -6.74 25.63 7.75
CA ARG A 6 -5.68 24.70 8.18
C ARG A 6 -5.89 23.30 7.59
N VAL A 7 -7.15 22.86 7.51
CA VAL A 7 -7.50 21.59 6.84
C VAL A 7 -7.19 21.67 5.34
N ALA A 8 -7.57 22.76 4.67
CA ALA A 8 -7.30 22.94 3.25
C ALA A 8 -5.80 22.95 2.94
N LEU A 9 -4.99 23.63 3.76
CA LEU A 9 -3.53 23.61 3.65
C LEU A 9 -2.97 22.20 3.87
N GLY A 10 -3.46 21.46 4.86
CA GLY A 10 -3.07 20.06 5.07
C GLY A 10 -3.37 19.19 3.85
N MET A 11 -4.56 19.33 3.26
CA MET A 11 -4.94 18.61 2.04
C MET A 11 -4.08 19.00 0.84
N LEU A 12 -3.71 20.28 0.72
CA LEU A 12 -2.83 20.76 -0.35
C LEU A 12 -1.42 20.17 -0.23
N VAL A 13 -0.87 20.13 0.99
CA VAL A 13 0.42 19.48 1.26
C VAL A 13 0.35 17.99 0.94
N LEU A 14 -0.72 17.30 1.34
CA LEU A 14 -0.92 15.89 1.02
C LEU A 14 -1.01 15.65 -0.50
N ALA A 15 -1.72 16.52 -1.22
CA ALA A 15 -1.83 16.43 -2.68
C ALA A 15 -0.47 16.64 -3.37
N ALA A 16 0.31 17.63 -2.92
CA ALA A 16 1.66 17.86 -3.44
C ALA A 16 2.59 16.66 -3.15
N LEU A 17 2.50 16.09 -1.95
CA LEU A 17 3.28 14.92 -1.57
C LEU A 17 2.92 13.71 -2.44
N ALA A 18 1.63 13.46 -2.65
CA ALA A 18 1.13 12.39 -3.50
C ALA A 18 1.60 12.56 -4.95
N GLY A 19 1.48 13.78 -5.50
CA GLY A 19 1.96 14.10 -6.84
C GLY A 19 3.48 13.91 -6.99
N GLY A 20 4.26 14.36 -6.00
CA GLY A 20 5.71 14.15 -5.98
C GLY A 20 6.10 12.67 -5.91
N LEU A 21 5.38 11.88 -5.12
CA LEU A 21 5.60 10.43 -5.05
C LEU A 21 5.32 9.74 -6.39
N LEU A 22 4.23 10.13 -7.07
CA LEU A 22 3.90 9.61 -8.40
C LEU A 22 4.95 9.99 -9.43
N ALA A 23 5.39 11.24 -9.45
CA ALA A 23 6.46 11.69 -10.35
C ALA A 23 7.77 10.92 -10.09
N LEU A 24 8.12 10.69 -8.82
CA LEU A 24 9.28 9.88 -8.44
C LEU A 24 9.15 8.43 -8.91
N LEU A 25 8.00 7.80 -8.71
CA LEU A 25 7.73 6.43 -9.19
C LEU A 25 7.83 6.33 -10.72
N ILE A 26 7.31 7.32 -11.45
CA ILE A 26 7.43 7.37 -12.92
C ILE A 26 8.91 7.51 -13.31
N SER A 27 9.65 8.41 -12.67
CA SER A 27 11.08 8.63 -12.96
C SER A 27 11.96 7.42 -12.67
N LEU A 28 11.57 6.58 -11.71
CA LEU A 28 12.28 5.36 -11.35
C LEU A 28 11.93 4.17 -12.25
N GLU A 29 11.15 4.38 -13.33
CA GLU A 29 10.57 3.30 -14.13
C GLU A 29 9.93 2.24 -13.22
N ALA A 30 9.16 2.69 -12.22
CA ALA A 30 8.65 1.80 -11.19
C ALA A 30 7.81 0.65 -11.75
N GLY A 31 7.42 0.65 -13.03
CA GLY A 31 6.90 -0.52 -13.72
C GLY A 31 7.78 -1.76 -13.54
N ALA A 32 9.12 -1.63 -13.65
CA ALA A 32 10.05 -2.74 -13.43
C ALA A 32 10.17 -3.13 -11.95
N PHE A 33 10.10 -2.15 -11.04
CA PHE A 33 10.11 -2.38 -9.59
C PHE A 33 8.84 -3.12 -9.15
N TRP A 34 7.66 -2.61 -9.53
CA TRP A 34 6.37 -3.18 -9.22
C TRP A 34 6.16 -4.53 -9.90
N ALA A 35 6.61 -4.75 -11.13
CA ALA A 35 6.54 -6.08 -11.75
C ALA A 35 7.29 -7.15 -10.93
N LYS A 36 8.39 -6.78 -10.25
CA LYS A 36 9.16 -7.69 -9.39
C LYS A 36 8.59 -7.80 -7.98
N THR A 37 8.05 -6.71 -7.43
CA THR A 37 7.62 -6.66 -6.03
C THR A 37 6.13 -6.97 -5.82
N LEU A 38 5.25 -6.69 -6.79
CA LEU A 38 3.82 -7.02 -6.69
C LEU A 38 3.58 -8.49 -6.37
N PRO A 39 4.22 -9.46 -7.06
CA PRO A 39 3.99 -10.87 -6.79
C PRO A 39 4.39 -11.25 -5.35
N LEU A 40 5.50 -10.69 -4.84
CA LEU A 40 5.96 -10.92 -3.48
C LEU A 40 5.01 -10.32 -2.44
N VAL A 41 4.55 -9.09 -2.67
CA VAL A 41 3.57 -8.42 -1.80
C VAL A 41 2.23 -9.16 -1.83
N PHE A 42 1.81 -9.66 -2.99
CA PHE A 42 0.58 -10.44 -3.13
C PHE A 42 0.67 -11.78 -2.41
N LEU A 43 1.80 -12.49 -2.52
CA LEU A 43 2.04 -13.73 -1.79
C LEU A 43 2.11 -13.51 -0.28
N ALA A 44 2.92 -12.54 0.18
CA ALA A 44 3.08 -12.25 1.60
C ALA A 44 1.79 -11.70 2.22
N GLY A 45 1.16 -10.74 1.56
CA GLY A 45 -0.12 -10.15 1.98
C GLY A 45 -1.26 -11.15 1.91
N GLY A 46 -1.34 -11.95 0.85
CA GLY A 46 -2.33 -13.01 0.69
C GLY A 46 -2.18 -14.11 1.73
N ALA A 47 -0.94 -14.51 2.05
CA ALA A 47 -0.67 -15.46 3.14
C ALA A 47 -1.03 -14.86 4.51
N ALA A 48 -0.65 -13.61 4.79
CA ALA A 48 -1.02 -12.94 6.03
C ALA A 48 -2.55 -12.82 6.18
N PHE A 49 -3.25 -12.54 5.09
CA PHE A 49 -4.71 -12.47 5.07
C PHE A 49 -5.38 -13.85 5.20
N ALA A 50 -4.87 -14.87 4.51
CA ALA A 50 -5.36 -16.25 4.68
C ALA A 50 -5.12 -16.77 6.10
N GLN A 51 -4.00 -16.39 6.72
CA GLN A 51 -3.71 -16.66 8.14
C GLN A 51 -4.69 -15.94 9.07
N SER A 52 -4.99 -14.66 8.82
CA SER A 52 -5.95 -13.92 9.66
C SER A 52 -7.37 -14.50 9.57
N LEU A 53 -7.72 -15.06 8.41
CA LEU A 53 -8.96 -15.81 8.21
C LEU A 53 -8.91 -17.25 8.77
N GLY A 54 -7.78 -17.67 9.35
CA GLY A 54 -7.62 -18.98 9.97
C GLY A 54 -7.55 -20.15 8.98
N LEU A 55 -7.30 -19.90 7.68
CA LEU A 55 -7.25 -20.96 6.66
C LEU A 55 -6.12 -21.96 6.93
N PHE A 56 -5.04 -21.53 7.57
CA PHE A 56 -3.91 -22.39 7.94
C PHE A 56 -4.05 -23.04 9.34
N ASN A 57 -5.10 -22.71 10.11
CA ASN A 57 -5.34 -23.29 11.44
C ASN A 57 -6.18 -24.59 11.41
N LYS A 58 -6.44 -25.15 10.23
CA LYS A 58 -7.18 -26.42 10.13
C LYS A 58 -6.32 -27.54 10.70
N LYS A 59 -6.82 -28.22 11.75
CA LYS A 59 -6.18 -29.44 12.29
C LYS A 59 -6.05 -30.49 11.17
N PRO A 60 -4.93 -31.24 11.11
CA PRO A 60 -4.84 -32.42 10.28
C PRO A 60 -5.99 -33.34 10.66
N LYS A 61 -6.75 -33.80 9.67
CA LYS A 61 -7.84 -34.74 9.87
C LYS A 61 -7.24 -36.15 9.79
N ASP A 62 -6.55 -36.53 10.87
CA ASP A 62 -6.18 -37.91 11.18
C ASP A 62 -7.25 -38.52 12.11
#